data_AF-A0A7K3QK80-F1
#
_entry.id   AF-A0A7K3QK80-F1
#
_cell.length_a   1.000
_cell.length_b   1.000
_cell.length_c   1.000
_cell.angle_alpha   90.00
_cell.angle_beta   90.00
_cell.angle_gamma   90.00
#
_symmetry.space_group_name_H-M   'P 1'
#
loop_
_entity.id
_entity.type
_entity.pdbx_description
1 polymer ?
#
loop_
_entity_poly.entity_id
_entity_poly.type
_entity_poly.pdbx_seq_one_letter_code
_entity_poly.pdbx_strand_id
1 'polypeptide(L)'
;MGRRARERLGGAVTGLPAHHPSWERARSLARAAAGAALPGVPRTLEDALGHALAEPLTALTDLPPFATSAMDGWAVSGPGPWQLGEL
;
A
#
# COMPACT_ATOMS: atom_id res chain seq x y z
N MET A 1 12.87 34.66 66.24
CA MET A 1 11.59 33.93 66.32
C MET A 1 10.82 34.19 65.02
N GLY A 2 10.58 33.18 64.18
CA GLY A 2 9.80 33.34 62.94
C GLY A 2 10.39 32.65 61.71
N ARG A 3 10.49 31.32 61.71
CA ARG A 3 10.74 30.52 60.49
C ARG A 3 9.49 30.59 59.62
N ARG A 4 9.53 31.31 58.49
CA ARG A 4 8.50 31.20 57.45
C ARG A 4 8.77 29.93 56.63
N ALA A 5 7.88 28.96 56.81
CA ALA A 5 7.84 27.72 56.04
C ALA A 5 7.63 28.05 54.55
N ARG A 6 8.50 27.51 53.71
CA ARG A 6 8.30 27.45 52.26
C ARG A 6 7.43 26.24 51.98
N GLU A 7 6.15 26.45 51.72
CA GLU A 7 5.26 25.39 51.21
C GLU A 7 5.71 25.03 49.79
N ARG A 8 6.40 23.90 49.67
CA ARG A 8 6.66 23.24 48.40
C ARG A 8 5.41 22.45 48.01
N LEU A 9 4.51 23.05 47.25
CA LEU A 9 3.54 22.28 46.46
C LEU A 9 4.24 21.76 45.19
N GLY A 10 5.21 20.88 45.41
CA GLY A 10 5.76 20.01 44.38
C GLY A 10 5.18 18.63 44.62
N GLY A 11 3.93 18.42 44.20
CA GLY A 11 3.37 17.08 44.10
C GLY A 11 4.19 16.34 43.07
N ALA A 12 5.19 15.57 43.53
CA ALA A 12 5.92 14.67 42.69
C ALA A 12 4.91 13.64 42.16
N VAL A 13 4.48 13.80 40.92
CA VAL A 13 4.07 12.65 40.13
C VAL A 13 5.35 11.81 40.04
N THR A 14 5.56 10.89 40.97
CA THR A 14 6.57 9.84 40.86
C THR A 14 6.15 9.01 39.65
N GLY A 15 6.56 9.48 38.47
CA GLY A 15 6.45 8.74 37.24
C GLY A 15 7.29 7.49 37.42
N LEU A 16 6.62 6.34 37.50
CA LEU A 16 7.27 5.05 37.25
C LEU A 16 8.07 5.19 35.95
N PRO A 17 9.28 4.62 35.84
CA PRO A 17 10.02 4.67 34.60
C PRO A 17 9.13 4.15 33.47
N ALA A 18 8.82 5.01 32.51
CA ALA A 18 8.07 4.63 31.34
C ALA A 18 8.91 3.61 30.58
N HIS A 19 8.61 2.32 30.74
CA HIS A 19 9.25 1.29 29.94
C HIS A 19 8.80 1.49 28.49
N HIS A 20 9.72 2.01 27.67
CA HIS A 20 9.49 2.12 26.24
C HIS A 20 9.25 0.71 25.68
N PRO A 21 8.18 0.51 24.88
CA PRO A 21 7.96 -0.78 24.24
C PRO A 21 9.16 -1.10 23.33
N SER A 22 9.44 -2.40 23.15
CA SER A 22 10.34 -2.82 22.07
C SER A 22 9.85 -2.25 20.74
N TRP A 23 10.75 -2.07 19.77
CA TRP A 23 10.38 -1.54 18.45
C TRP A 23 9.21 -2.31 17.82
N GLU A 24 9.23 -3.63 17.89
CA GLU A 24 8.15 -4.49 17.39
C GLU A 24 6.83 -4.23 18.11
N ARG A 25 6.88 -4.08 19.44
CA ARG A 25 5.69 -3.78 20.25
C ARG A 25 5.16 -2.38 19.96
N ALA A 26 6.03 -1.39 19.80
CA ALA A 26 5.68 -0.02 19.43
C ALA A 26 4.99 0.01 18.07
N ARG A 27 5.55 -0.68 17.07
CA ARG A 27 4.97 -0.76 15.71
C ARG A 27 3.63 -1.48 15.71
N SER A 28 3.51 -2.57 16.47
CA SER A 28 2.26 -3.32 16.61
C SER A 28 1.17 -2.48 17.28
N LEU A 29 1.52 -1.74 18.34
CA LEU A 29 0.62 -0.81 19.00
C LEU A 29 0.18 0.32 18.06
N ALA A 30 1.11 0.92 17.31
CA ALA A 30 0.79 1.95 16.33
C ALA A 30 -0.17 1.45 15.25
N ARG A 31 0.02 0.21 14.76
CA ARG A 31 -0.90 -0.42 13.80
C ARG A 31 -2.27 -0.74 14.41
N ALA A 32 -2.31 -1.19 15.65
CA ALA A 32 -3.56 -1.48 16.36
C ALA A 32 -4.33 -0.21 16.76
N ALA A 33 -3.62 0.89 16.99
CA ALA A 33 -4.21 2.20 17.29
C ALA A 33 -4.71 2.92 16.03
N ALA A 34 -4.29 2.48 14.83
CA ALA A 34 -4.88 2.97 13.59
C ALA A 34 -6.38 2.64 13.60
N GLY A 35 -7.20 3.67 13.40
CA GLY A 35 -8.66 3.51 13.33
C GLY A 35 -9.10 2.76 12.06
N ALA A 36 -10.40 2.84 11.77
CA ALA A 36 -10.92 2.33 10.51
C ALA A 36 -10.20 2.96 9.31
N ALA A 37 -10.11 2.20 8.21
CA ALA A 37 -9.63 2.75 6.95
C ALA A 37 -10.48 3.97 6.57
N LEU A 38 -9.82 4.99 6.01
CA LEU A 38 -10.52 6.15 5.49
C LEU A 38 -11.45 5.71 4.34
N PRO A 39 -12.63 6.35 4.17
CA PRO A 39 -13.49 6.08 3.03
C PRO A 39 -12.75 6.25 1.70
N GLY A 40 -13.08 5.41 0.72
CA GLY A 40 -12.63 5.59 -0.65
C GLY A 40 -13.13 6.93 -1.21
N VAL A 41 -12.29 7.60 -1.99
CA VAL A 41 -12.63 8.88 -2.65
C VAL A 41 -12.30 8.75 -4.13
N PRO A 42 -13.22 9.14 -5.04
CA PRO A 42 -12.92 9.17 -6.47
C PRO A 42 -11.72 10.07 -6.76
N ARG A 43 -10.84 9.60 -7.65
CA ARG A 43 -9.69 10.35 -8.16
C ARG A 43 -9.65 10.20 -9.68
N THR A 44 -9.14 11.22 -10.35
CA THR A 44 -8.69 11.10 -11.74
C THR A 44 -7.45 10.21 -11.80
N LEU A 45 -7.07 9.74 -12.98
CA LEU A 45 -5.90 8.89 -13.13
C LEU A 45 -4.61 9.64 -12.80
N GLU A 46 -4.55 10.92 -13.17
CA GLU A 46 -3.40 11.80 -12.94
C GLU A 46 -3.12 11.99 -11.45
N ASP A 47 -4.16 12.05 -10.62
CA ASP A 47 -4.07 12.27 -9.18
C ASP A 47 -4.04 10.97 -8.35
N ALA A 48 -4.15 9.80 -8.99
CA ALA A 48 -4.25 8.52 -8.29
C ALA A 48 -2.91 8.00 -7.76
N LEU A 49 -1.77 8.48 -8.29
CA LEU A 49 -0.46 7.96 -7.91
C LEU A 49 -0.15 8.21 -6.43
N GLY A 50 0.27 7.16 -5.72
CA GLY A 50 0.55 7.21 -4.28
C GLY A 50 -0.65 6.89 -3.38
N HIS A 51 -1.84 6.67 -3.97
CA HIS A 51 -3.01 6.16 -3.25
C HIS A 51 -3.10 4.63 -3.27
N ALA A 52 -3.91 4.08 -2.37
CA ALA A 52 -4.32 2.68 -2.39
C ALA A 52 -5.71 2.55 -3.03
N LEU A 53 -5.92 1.50 -3.84
CA LEU A 53 -7.24 1.20 -4.39
C LEU A 53 -8.23 0.86 -3.27
N ALA A 54 -9.40 1.48 -3.30
CA ALA A 54 -10.46 1.24 -2.33
C ALA A 54 -11.25 -0.05 -2.61
N GLU A 55 -11.21 -0.52 -3.86
CA GLU A 55 -11.89 -1.73 -4.34
C GLU A 55 -11.03 -2.45 -5.40
N PRO A 56 -11.28 -3.73 -5.70
CA PRO A 56 -10.57 -4.45 -6.75
C PRO A 56 -10.73 -3.78 -8.12
N LEU A 57 -9.63 -3.66 -8.87
CA LEU A 57 -9.63 -3.19 -10.25
C LEU A 57 -9.57 -4.39 -11.20
N THR A 58 -10.68 -4.71 -11.86
CA THR A 58 -10.76 -5.82 -12.82
C THR A 58 -10.62 -5.30 -14.25
N ALA A 59 -9.91 -6.06 -15.09
CA ALA A 59 -9.86 -5.77 -16.52
C ALA A 59 -11.27 -5.86 -17.11
N LEU A 60 -11.65 -4.87 -17.92
CA LEU A 60 -12.94 -4.85 -18.59
C LEU A 60 -12.96 -5.78 -19.82
N THR A 61 -11.80 -6.03 -20.41
CA THR A 61 -11.64 -6.84 -21.62
C THR A 61 -10.25 -7.48 -21.64
N ASP A 62 -10.10 -8.53 -22.44
CA ASP A 62 -8.81 -9.17 -22.69
C ASP A 62 -7.87 -8.23 -23.46
N LEU A 63 -6.58 -8.34 -23.18
CA LEU A 63 -5.53 -7.63 -23.90
C LEU A 63 -4.43 -8.62 -24.32
N PRO A 64 -4.23 -8.87 -25.63
CA PRO A 64 -4.97 -8.29 -26.76
C PRO A 64 -6.42 -8.82 -26.83
N PRO A 65 -7.37 -8.05 -27.40
CA PRO A 65 -8.77 -8.45 -27.50
C PRO A 65 -9.03 -9.59 -28.50
N PHE A 66 -8.01 -9.97 -29.29
CA PHE A 66 -8.03 -11.10 -30.21
C PHE A 66 -6.59 -11.60 -30.44
N ALA A 67 -6.43 -12.74 -31.11
CA ALA A 67 -5.10 -13.25 -31.46
C ALA A 67 -4.34 -12.27 -32.37
N THR A 68 -3.30 -11.63 -31.83
CA THR A 68 -2.43 -10.70 -32.57
C THR A 68 -1.02 -11.29 -32.71
N SER A 69 -0.40 -11.12 -33.88
CA SER A 69 1.02 -11.45 -34.03
C SER A 69 1.88 -10.42 -33.30
N ALA A 70 2.92 -10.88 -32.61
CA ALA A 70 3.95 -10.02 -32.01
C ALA A 70 5.04 -9.62 -33.02
N MET A 71 5.07 -10.27 -34.19
CA MET A 71 6.13 -10.13 -35.18
C MET A 71 5.55 -10.08 -36.60
N ASP A 72 6.29 -9.47 -37.51
CA ASP A 72 6.01 -9.56 -38.93
C ASP A 72 6.26 -11.00 -39.43
N GLY A 73 5.36 -11.51 -40.27
CA GLY A 73 5.45 -12.87 -40.79
C GLY A 73 4.13 -13.36 -41.38
N TRP A 74 4.00 -14.69 -41.46
CA TRP A 74 2.84 -15.36 -42.03
C TRP A 74 2.22 -16.30 -41.00
N ALA A 75 0.88 -16.30 -40.93
CA ALA A 75 0.17 -17.34 -40.19
C ALA A 75 0.25 -18.66 -40.98
N VAL A 76 0.72 -19.73 -40.31
CA VAL A 76 0.91 -21.06 -40.91
C VAL A 76 0.10 -22.12 -40.15
N SER A 77 -0.17 -23.26 -40.77
CA SER A 77 -0.96 -24.35 -40.18
C SER A 77 -0.43 -25.72 -40.60
N GLY A 78 -0.61 -26.74 -39.75
CA GLY A 78 -0.18 -28.13 -40.00
C GLY A 78 1.29 -28.43 -39.63
N PRO A 79 1.76 -29.68 -39.80
CA PRO A 79 3.16 -30.04 -39.55
C PRO A 79 4.11 -29.35 -40.53
N GLY A 80 5.21 -28.80 -40.02
CA GLY A 80 6.26 -28.20 -40.85
C GLY A 80 7.24 -29.24 -41.44
N PRO A 81 8.28 -28.76 -42.16
CA PRO A 81 8.58 -27.35 -42.43
C PRO A 81 7.65 -26.74 -43.50
N TRP A 82 7.13 -25.55 -43.23
CA TRP A 82 6.36 -24.79 -44.21
C TRP A 82 7.31 -24.11 -45.18
N GLN A 83 7.03 -24.25 -46.48
CA GLN A 83 7.80 -23.64 -47.56
C GLN A 83 6.91 -22.69 -48.34
N LEU A 84 7.48 -21.59 -48.84
CA LEU A 84 6.80 -20.72 -49.80
C LEU A 84 6.83 -21.43 -51.16
N GLY A 85 5.67 -21.51 -51.84
CA GLY A 85 5.61 -21.99 -53.22
C GLY A 85 6.21 -20.96 -54.19
N GLU A 86 6.58 -21.41 -55.40
CA GLU A 86 6.95 -20.50 -56.49
C GLU A 86 5.68 -19.89 -57.11
N LEU A 87 5.74 -18.59 -57.43
CA LEU A 87 4.66 -17.81 -58.05
C LEU A 87 4.62 -17.99 -59.58
#